data_AF-A0A1L5BSY3-F1
#
_entry.id   AF-A0A1L5BSY3-F1
#
_cell.length_a   1.000
_cell.length_b   1.000
_cell.length_c   1.000
_cell.angle_alpha   90.00
_cell.angle_beta   90.00
_cell.angle_gamma   90.00
#
_symmetry.space_group_name_H-M   'P 1'
#
loop_
_entity.id
_entity.type
_entity.pdbx_description
1 polymer ?
#
loop_
_entity_poly.entity_id
_entity_poly.type
_entity_poly.pdbx_seq_one_letter_code
_entity_poly.pdbx_strand_id
1 'polypeptide(L)'
;MSRRKGEQPIPRLLDTWSESHPVVHMIRTGSSWFAAWQMQKCTPTAKLARQTGIAAARLTAISHGDRMSRAELDALARAWNVSAGDLAGSIPDKRLVMD
;
A
#
# COMPACT_ATOMS: atom_id res chain seq x y z
N MET A 1 -22.72 -13.16 -3.45
CA MET A 1 -23.20 -11.80 -3.06
C MET A 1 -23.72 -11.11 -4.30
N SER A 2 -25.04 -10.89 -4.36
CA SER A 2 -25.71 -10.29 -5.52
C SER A 2 -25.62 -8.76 -5.40
N ARG A 3 -24.98 -8.09 -6.38
CA ARG A 3 -25.03 -6.62 -6.48
C ARG A 3 -26.45 -6.22 -6.88
N ARG A 4 -27.13 -5.40 -6.08
CA ARG A 4 -28.44 -4.86 -6.44
C ARG A 4 -28.24 -3.74 -7.48
N LYS A 5 -28.94 -3.84 -8.61
CA LYS A 5 -28.93 -2.82 -9.68
C LYS A 5 -29.43 -1.50 -9.10
N GLY A 6 -28.61 -0.43 -9.17
CA GLY A 6 -28.97 0.91 -8.70
C GLY A 6 -28.38 1.34 -7.36
N GLU A 7 -27.66 0.46 -6.66
CA GLU A 7 -26.94 0.83 -5.43
C GLU A 7 -25.75 1.73 -5.77
N GLN A 8 -25.74 2.97 -5.27
CA GLN A 8 -24.59 3.86 -5.46
C GLN A 8 -23.37 3.24 -4.77
N PRO A 9 -22.20 3.14 -5.44
CA PRO A 9 -20.99 2.67 -4.80
C PRO A 9 -20.68 3.54 -3.57
N ILE A 10 -20.50 2.91 -2.41
CA ILE A 10 -20.07 3.62 -1.19
C ILE A 10 -18.74 4.32 -1.51
N PRO A 11 -18.64 5.65 -1.35
CA PRO A 11 -17.39 6.37 -1.57
C PRO A 11 -16.28 5.81 -0.69
N ARG A 12 -15.16 5.43 -1.30
CA ARG A 12 -13.97 5.01 -0.55
C ARG A 12 -13.21 6.26 -0.13
N LEU A 13 -13.38 6.66 1.12
CA LEU A 13 -12.63 7.76 1.70
C LEU A 13 -11.14 7.40 1.79
N LEU A 14 -10.28 8.33 1.38
CA LEU A 14 -8.84 8.17 1.52
C LEU A 14 -8.51 7.97 2.99
N ASP A 15 -7.78 6.90 3.27
CA ASP A 15 -7.21 6.68 4.58
C ASP A 15 -6.06 7.65 4.79
N THR A 16 -6.02 8.28 5.95
CA THR A 16 -5.06 9.34 6.26
C THR A 16 -3.93 8.77 7.09
N TRP A 17 -2.69 8.95 6.63
CA TRP A 17 -1.52 8.57 7.42
C TRP A 17 -1.15 9.67 8.41
N SER A 18 -0.75 9.28 9.62
CA SER A 18 -0.21 10.17 10.64
C SER A 18 0.79 9.41 11.52
N GLU A 19 1.52 10.11 12.37
CA GLU A 19 2.50 9.48 13.28
C GLU A 19 1.89 8.50 14.29
N SER A 20 0.59 8.63 14.57
CA SER A 20 -0.17 7.71 15.43
C SER A 20 -0.78 6.52 14.66
N HIS A 21 -0.59 6.44 13.34
CA HIS A 21 -1.21 5.40 12.52
C HIS A 21 -0.63 4.01 12.87
N PRO A 22 -1.44 2.93 12.91
CA PRO A 22 -0.97 1.59 13.30
C PRO A 22 0.26 1.09 12.54
N VAL A 23 0.36 1.42 11.24
CA VAL A 23 1.54 1.13 10.42
C VAL A 23 2.83 1.70 11.01
N VAL A 24 2.80 2.90 11.60
CA VAL A 24 3.98 3.51 12.23
C VAL A 24 4.43 2.69 13.42
N HIS A 25 3.49 2.25 14.26
CA HIS A 25 3.81 1.37 15.39
C HIS A 25 4.43 0.06 14.91
N MET A 26 3.83 -0.58 13.90
CA MET A 26 4.33 -1.85 13.36
C MET A 26 5.75 -1.74 12.79
N ILE A 27 6.04 -0.65 12.07
CA ILE A 27 7.37 -0.37 11.55
C ILE A 27 8.36 -0.17 12.70
N ARG A 28 7.99 0.61 13.73
CA ARG A 28 8.82 0.84 14.92
C ARG A 28 9.12 -0.45 15.69
N THR A 29 8.18 -1.40 15.71
CA THR A 29 8.36 -2.70 16.37
C THR A 29 8.99 -3.77 15.46
N GLY A 30 9.45 -3.41 14.27
CA GLY A 30 10.30 -4.26 13.42
C GLY A 30 9.64 -4.86 12.17
N SER A 31 8.39 -4.52 11.85
CA SER A 31 7.80 -4.91 10.55
C SER A 31 8.42 -4.10 9.41
N SER A 32 8.62 -4.73 8.24
CA SER A 32 8.90 -3.94 7.03
C SER A 32 7.70 -3.04 6.71
N TRP A 33 7.95 -1.86 6.14
CA TRP A 33 6.89 -0.91 5.79
C TRP A 33 5.83 -1.55 4.88
N PHE A 34 6.28 -2.39 3.93
CA PHE A 34 5.40 -3.08 3.00
C PHE A 34 4.51 -4.11 3.71
N ALA A 35 5.09 -4.93 4.59
CA ALA A 35 4.33 -5.91 5.36
C ALA A 35 3.33 -5.24 6.31
N ALA A 36 3.71 -4.13 6.94
CA ALA A 36 2.82 -3.34 7.79
C ALA A 36 1.57 -2.86 7.03
N TRP A 37 1.73 -2.33 5.82
CA TRP A 37 0.60 -1.94 4.98
C TRP A 37 -0.25 -3.13 4.49
N GLN A 38 0.38 -4.24 4.08
CA GLN A 38 -0.36 -5.44 3.68
C GLN A 38 -1.24 -5.98 4.81
N MET A 39 -0.73 -5.99 6.04
CA MET A 39 -1.48 -6.41 7.23
C MET A 39 -2.60 -5.41 7.55
N GLN A 40 -2.30 -4.12 7.62
CA GLN A 40 -3.29 -3.07 7.91
C GLN A 40 -4.46 -3.08 6.91
N LYS A 41 -4.16 -3.31 5.62
CA LYS A 41 -5.17 -3.30 4.55
C LYS A 41 -5.74 -4.68 4.23
N CYS A 42 -5.23 -5.73 4.89
CA CYS A 42 -5.59 -7.12 4.62
C CYS A 42 -5.53 -7.45 3.11
N THR A 43 -4.40 -7.11 2.48
CA THR A 43 -4.16 -7.32 1.04
C THR A 43 -2.98 -8.27 0.82
N PRO A 44 -3.23 -9.59 0.72
CA PRO A 44 -2.20 -10.55 0.34
C PRO A 44 -1.61 -10.25 -1.05
N THR A 45 -0.36 -10.66 -1.29
CA THR A 45 0.39 -10.35 -2.52
C THR A 45 -0.36 -10.68 -3.81
N ALA A 46 -1.07 -11.81 -3.87
CA ALA A 46 -1.86 -12.17 -5.05
C ALA A 46 -3.03 -11.20 -5.32
N LYS A 47 -3.68 -10.70 -4.27
CA LYS A 47 -4.74 -9.68 -4.39
C LYS A 47 -4.13 -8.35 -4.82
N LEU A 48 -3.01 -7.98 -4.22
CA LEU A 48 -2.32 -6.73 -4.53
C LEU A 48 -1.84 -6.70 -5.99
N ALA A 49 -1.23 -7.78 -6.48
CA ALA A 49 -0.81 -7.91 -7.88
C ALA A 49 -1.96 -7.69 -8.87
N ARG A 50 -3.14 -8.24 -8.57
CA ARG A 50 -4.35 -8.04 -9.39
C ARG A 50 -4.88 -6.60 -9.34
N GLN A 51 -4.71 -5.91 -8.22
CA GLN A 51 -5.21 -4.53 -8.03
C GLN A 51 -4.26 -3.49 -8.63
N THR A 52 -2.95 -3.73 -8.58
CA THR A 52 -1.93 -2.77 -9.04
C THR A 52 -1.43 -3.06 -10.45
N GLY A 53 -1.58 -4.29 -10.95
CA GLY A 53 -0.94 -4.75 -12.18
C GLY A 53 0.55 -5.05 -12.01
N ILE A 54 1.12 -4.88 -10.81
CA ILE A 54 2.53 -5.19 -10.52
C ILE A 54 2.67 -6.70 -10.38
N ALA A 55 3.67 -7.29 -11.07
CA ALA A 55 3.93 -8.72 -10.98
C ALA A 55 4.24 -9.16 -9.54
N ALA A 56 3.77 -10.35 -9.15
CA ALA A 56 3.97 -10.87 -7.80
C ALA A 56 5.46 -10.94 -7.42
N ALA A 57 6.33 -11.36 -8.33
CA ALA A 57 7.78 -11.38 -8.13
C ALA A 57 8.34 -9.97 -7.82
N ARG A 58 7.81 -8.94 -8.48
CA ARG A 58 8.21 -7.55 -8.24
C ARG A 58 7.73 -7.05 -6.88
N LEU A 59 6.51 -7.38 -6.48
CA LEU A 59 6.01 -7.10 -5.13
C LEU A 59 6.85 -7.79 -4.05
N THR A 60 7.30 -9.02 -4.29
CA THR A 60 8.22 -9.72 -3.38
C THR A 60 9.56 -9.00 -3.28
N ALA A 61 10.16 -8.57 -4.39
CA ALA A 61 11.40 -7.79 -4.37
C ALA A 61 11.26 -6.50 -3.55
N ILE A 62 10.17 -5.74 -3.77
CA ILE A 62 9.85 -4.54 -2.98
C ILE A 62 9.69 -4.87 -1.49
N SER A 63 9.02 -5.97 -1.16
CA SER A 63 8.87 -6.44 0.23
C SER A 63 10.20 -6.78 0.90
N HIS A 64 11.21 -7.17 0.13
CA HIS A 64 12.58 -7.44 0.61
C HIS A 64 13.48 -6.19 0.63
N GLY A 65 12.94 -5.01 0.31
CA GLY A 65 13.68 -3.75 0.36
C GLY A 65 14.32 -3.33 -0.96
N ASP A 66 13.90 -3.90 -2.09
CA ASP A 66 14.29 -3.37 -3.40
C ASP A 66 13.66 -1.99 -3.65
N ARG A 67 14.31 -1.18 -4.46
CA ARG A 67 13.81 0.14 -4.84
C ARG A 67 12.60 0.00 -5.76
N MET A 68 11.68 0.95 -5.68
CA MET A 68 10.49 1.03 -6.52
C MET A 68 10.44 2.36 -7.28
N SER A 69 9.82 2.34 -8.45
CA SER A 69 9.52 3.56 -9.21
C SER A 69 8.35 4.34 -8.60
N ARG A 70 8.25 5.63 -8.95
CA ARG A 70 7.10 6.45 -8.57
C ARG A 70 5.76 5.87 -9.06
N ALA A 71 5.74 5.25 -10.24
CA ALA A 71 4.54 4.59 -10.77
C ALA A 71 4.09 3.40 -9.90
N GLU A 72 5.03 2.62 -9.37
CA GLU A 72 4.74 1.51 -8.45
C GLU A 72 4.20 2.02 -7.12
N LEU A 73 4.78 3.10 -6.58
CA LEU A 73 4.29 3.76 -5.38
C LEU A 73 2.85 4.25 -5.56
N ASP A 74 2.56 4.94 -6.67
CA ASP A 74 1.22 5.46 -6.96
C ASP A 74 0.19 4.33 -7.13
N ALA A 75 0.59 3.21 -7.76
CA ALA A 75 -0.27 2.04 -7.90
C ALA A 75 -0.60 1.40 -6.53
N LEU A 76 0.38 1.28 -5.64
CA LEU A 76 0.18 0.79 -4.27
C LEU A 76 -0.72 1.73 -3.46
N ALA A 77 -0.48 3.05 -3.55
CA ALA A 77 -1.27 4.07 -2.88
C ALA A 77 -2.76 3.98 -3.27
N ARG A 78 -3.05 3.84 -4.57
CA ARG A 78 -4.40 3.63 -5.09
C ARG A 78 -5.01 2.31 -4.60
N ALA A 79 -4.26 1.21 -4.60
CA ALA A 79 -4.76 -0.08 -4.14
C ALA A 79 -5.15 -0.08 -2.65
N TRP A 80 -4.40 0.67 -1.83
CA TRP A 80 -4.65 0.83 -0.40
C TRP A 80 -5.53 2.02 -0.02
N ASN A 81 -5.94 2.81 -1.01
CA ASN A 81 -6.73 4.03 -0.85
C ASN A 81 -6.07 5.02 0.13
N VAL A 82 -4.78 5.26 -0.05
CA VAL A 82 -3.96 6.23 0.70
C VAL A 82 -3.35 7.20 -0.31
N SER A 83 -2.99 8.41 0.08
CA SER A 83 -2.27 9.32 -0.82
C SER A 83 -0.85 8.81 -1.09
N ALA A 84 -0.29 9.08 -2.27
CA ALA A 84 1.09 8.68 -2.57
C ALA A 84 2.10 9.40 -1.67
N GLY A 85 1.81 10.65 -1.27
CA GLY A 85 2.64 11.41 -0.34
C GLY A 85 2.67 10.79 1.06
N ASP A 86 1.52 10.36 1.56
CA ASP A 86 1.39 9.67 2.85
C ASP A 86 2.07 8.31 2.83
N LEU A 87 1.88 7.55 1.76
CA LEU A 87 2.56 6.28 1.58
C LEU A 87 4.08 6.48 1.55
N ALA A 88 4.58 7.44 0.76
CA ALA A 88 5.99 7.80 0.75
C ALA A 88 6.47 8.25 2.13
N GLY A 89 5.67 9.04 2.85
CA GLY A 89 5.93 9.51 4.21
C GLY A 89 6.18 8.38 5.19
N SER A 90 5.41 7.29 5.06
CA SER A 90 5.52 6.09 5.90
C SER A 90 6.77 5.23 5.65
N ILE A 91 7.45 5.38 4.51
CA ILE A 91 8.64 4.59 4.18
C ILE A 91 9.86 5.14 4.95
N PRO A 92 10.55 4.32 5.77
CA PRO A 92 11.68 4.79 6.58
C PRO A 92 12.88 5.25 5.75
N ASP A 93 13.23 4.52 4.69
CA ASP A 93 14.32 4.87 3.79
C ASP A 93 13.77 5.45 2.47
N LYS A 94 13.94 6.76 2.29
CA LYS A 94 13.46 7.46 1.08
C LYS A 94 14.21 7.03 -0.19
N ARG A 95 15.40 6.44 -0.08
CA ARG A 95 16.18 5.92 -1.24
C ARG A 95 15.50 4.73 -1.92
N LEU A 96 14.49 4.15 -1.28
CA LEU A 96 13.67 3.08 -1.84
C LEU A 96 12.67 3.58 -2.89
N VAL A 97 12.43 4.88 -3.00
CA VAL A 97 11.56 5.46 -4.03
C VAL A 97 12.45 6.18 -5.05
N MET A 98 12.34 5.77 -6.31
CA MET A 98 13.02 6.39 -7.45
C MET A 98 12.03 7.26 -8.23
N ASP A 99 12.54 8.36 -8.80
CA ASP A 99 11.77 9.26 -9.66
C ASP A 99 11.30 8.59 -10.96
#